data_AF-A0A928SNB7-F1
#
_entry.id   AF-A0A928SNB7-F1
#
_cell.length_a   1.000
_cell.length_b   1.000
_cell.length_c   1.000
_cell.angle_alpha   90.00
_cell.angle_beta   90.00
_cell.angle_gamma   90.00
#
_symmetry.space_group_name_H-M   'P 1'
#
loop_
_entity.id
_entity.type
_entity.pdbx_description
1 polymer ?
#
loop_
_entity_poly.entity_id
_entity_poly.type
_entity_poly.pdbx_seq_one_letter_code
_entity_poly.pdbx_strand_id
1 'polypeptide(L)'
;MENKATSDNWPRFPDTFRTEQVALIARWLAGGESGMIIGSSGAGKSNLVGFLMNRPDVMATRIARQPERYCFLLLDINALPALTVPVFYRGLFQSLSDAAEQVDPELFRTVQALQAQSLNWDDTFAVLTLLQKAHRLFIRQAEKKVVWLLDRFDEACRYLDAQTLNSLRGLRDQFKGDLTYLLFTRQPLARLRSLSEIDEFYEIVAANTCWLGPMVEADSRWMAQYLAARCNVTFAEPVVTQLITMTGGLPAFLKGACLALAQGELDQAQSSQGWVRQLLNRPEFQRNCQEIWRDLTPEEQHTLLVLQTGGDASTLDGNTLVYLQNMGLLDEKKSIFSPIFAAYIAQQRGETAGLLELHPKTRAVLRGGIALNVELTPSEDRLLSFLLEHPGEICQKDTLIYAVWPNDYQAAGISDERLAQLVKRLRDKIEPTPTDPLYIQTVRGRGYRLVQPGEA
;
A
#
# COMPACT_ATOMS: atom_id res chain seq x y z
N MET A 1 7.54 -23.96 -32.41
CA MET A 1 7.39 -22.76 -31.56
C MET A 1 6.24 -23.05 -30.61
N GLU A 2 6.53 -23.76 -29.53
CA GLU A 2 5.55 -24.14 -28.51
C GLU A 2 5.48 -23.03 -27.46
N ASN A 3 4.31 -22.42 -27.33
CA ASN A 3 4.03 -21.41 -26.34
C ASN A 3 3.68 -22.10 -25.01
N LYS A 4 4.70 -22.59 -24.30
CA LYS A 4 4.61 -23.09 -22.91
C LYS A 4 4.90 -21.92 -21.97
N ALA A 5 3.94 -21.01 -21.83
CA ALA A 5 4.08 -19.78 -21.06
C ALA A 5 3.13 -19.75 -19.87
N THR A 6 3.17 -20.72 -18.96
CA THR A 6 2.44 -20.62 -17.68
C THR A 6 3.11 -21.23 -16.44
N SER A 7 4.25 -21.95 -16.54
CA SER A 7 4.94 -22.53 -15.34
C SER A 7 6.29 -21.92 -14.95
N ASP A 8 6.93 -21.10 -15.79
CA ASP A 8 8.35 -20.71 -15.62
C ASP A 8 8.60 -19.36 -14.90
N ASN A 9 7.55 -18.64 -14.48
CA ASN A 9 7.71 -17.28 -13.95
C ASN A 9 7.97 -17.18 -12.45
N TRP A 10 7.66 -18.22 -11.65
CA TRP A 10 7.83 -18.20 -10.20
C TRP A 10 8.81 -19.27 -9.72
N PRO A 11 9.63 -18.96 -8.71
CA PRO A 11 10.49 -19.97 -8.13
C PRO A 11 9.66 -20.99 -7.35
N ARG A 12 10.18 -22.22 -7.23
CA ARG A 12 9.62 -23.20 -6.30
C ARG A 12 10.04 -22.83 -4.87
N PHE A 13 9.27 -21.94 -4.26
CA PHE A 13 9.39 -21.54 -2.86
C PHE A 13 9.36 -22.76 -1.91
N PRO A 14 10.02 -22.69 -0.74
CA PRO A 14 10.05 -23.78 0.23
C PRO A 14 8.69 -23.94 0.92
N ASP A 15 8.44 -25.10 1.53
CA ASP A 15 7.18 -25.43 2.22
C ASP A 15 6.92 -24.52 3.44
N THR A 16 7.99 -23.92 3.94
CA THR A 16 8.00 -22.98 5.06
C THR A 16 7.74 -21.53 4.63
N PHE A 17 7.68 -21.24 3.33
CA PHE A 17 7.51 -19.87 2.82
C PHE A 17 6.23 -19.23 3.37
N ARG A 18 6.35 -18.05 3.97
CA ARG A 18 5.23 -17.28 4.52
C ARG A 18 4.31 -18.12 5.40
N THR A 19 4.90 -18.99 6.23
CA THR A 19 4.15 -20.03 6.96
C THR A 19 2.94 -19.49 7.72
N GLU A 20 3.04 -18.35 8.38
CA GLU A 20 1.92 -17.76 9.13
C GLU A 20 0.79 -17.29 8.20
N GLN A 21 1.13 -16.55 7.14
CA GLN A 21 0.16 -16.05 6.17
C GLN A 21 -0.51 -17.20 5.42
N VAL A 22 0.27 -18.20 4.99
CA VAL A 22 -0.25 -19.40 4.30
C VAL A 22 -1.16 -20.21 5.23
N ALA A 23 -0.83 -20.34 6.52
CA ALA A 23 -1.69 -21.01 7.49
C ALA A 23 -3.00 -20.25 7.72
N LEU A 24 -2.95 -18.91 7.81
CA LEU A 24 -4.14 -18.07 7.94
C LEU A 24 -5.06 -18.21 6.72
N ILE A 25 -4.51 -18.10 5.51
CA ILE A 25 -5.25 -18.28 4.25
C ILE A 25 -5.86 -19.69 4.18
N ALA A 26 -5.10 -20.73 4.55
CA ALA A 26 -5.62 -22.10 4.56
C ALA A 26 -6.82 -22.28 5.50
N ARG A 27 -6.83 -21.60 6.66
CA ARG A 27 -8.00 -21.62 7.57
C ARG A 27 -9.24 -21.00 6.93
N TRP A 28 -9.09 -19.86 6.25
CA TRP A 28 -10.21 -19.22 5.54
C TRP A 28 -10.75 -20.12 4.44
N LEU A 29 -9.88 -20.72 3.64
CA LEU A 29 -10.26 -21.63 2.56
C LEU A 29 -10.92 -22.92 3.08
N ALA A 30 -10.53 -23.40 4.26
CA ALA A 30 -11.20 -24.52 4.93
C ALA A 30 -12.62 -24.14 5.40
N GLY A 31 -12.82 -22.89 5.83
CA GLY A 31 -14.13 -22.34 6.17
C GLY A 31 -14.98 -21.88 4.97
N GLY A 32 -14.39 -21.83 3.77
CA GLY A 32 -15.04 -21.27 2.58
C GLY A 32 -15.28 -19.75 2.67
N GLU A 33 -14.36 -19.07 3.34
CA GLU A 33 -14.40 -17.65 3.63
C GLU A 33 -13.47 -16.87 2.70
N SER A 34 -13.95 -15.74 2.19
CA SER A 34 -13.15 -14.80 1.41
C SER A 34 -12.30 -13.92 2.34
N GLY A 35 -11.26 -13.29 1.80
CA GLY A 35 -10.37 -12.44 2.57
C GLY A 35 -9.51 -11.50 1.73
N MET A 36 -8.89 -10.53 2.41
CA MET A 36 -7.96 -9.56 1.82
C MET A 36 -6.53 -9.86 2.26
N ILE A 37 -5.61 -9.81 1.30
CA ILE A 37 -4.17 -9.84 1.50
C ILE A 37 -3.64 -8.44 1.21
N ILE A 38 -3.23 -7.74 2.26
CA ILE A 38 -2.84 -6.33 2.18
C ILE A 38 -1.34 -6.23 2.41
N GLY A 39 -0.62 -5.58 1.50
CA GLY A 39 0.81 -5.33 1.70
C GLY A 39 1.30 -4.18 0.84
N SER A 40 2.32 -3.47 1.30
CA SER A 40 2.88 -2.32 0.59
C SER A 40 3.47 -2.72 -0.78
N SER A 41 3.86 -1.72 -1.59
CA SER A 41 4.59 -2.01 -2.82
C SER A 41 5.88 -2.76 -2.51
N GLY A 42 6.18 -3.80 -3.29
CA GLY A 42 7.37 -4.62 -3.08
C GLY A 42 7.32 -5.64 -1.94
N ALA A 43 6.21 -5.74 -1.19
CA ALA A 43 6.04 -6.70 -0.08
C ALA A 43 5.97 -8.18 -0.51
N GLY A 44 5.95 -8.47 -1.81
CA GLY A 44 5.95 -9.84 -2.34
C GLY A 44 4.56 -10.47 -2.48
N LYS A 45 3.51 -9.68 -2.69
CA LYS A 45 2.16 -10.19 -3.00
C LYS A 45 2.17 -11.16 -4.19
N SER A 46 2.81 -10.79 -5.29
CA SER A 46 2.94 -11.66 -6.47
C SER A 46 3.78 -12.92 -6.20
N ASN A 47 4.70 -12.91 -5.21
CA ASN A 47 5.39 -14.14 -4.78
C ASN A 47 4.42 -15.07 -4.06
N LEU A 48 3.54 -14.54 -3.21
CA LEU A 48 2.51 -15.31 -2.52
C LEU A 48 1.45 -15.84 -3.50
N VAL A 49 1.02 -15.05 -4.49
CA VAL A 49 0.18 -15.54 -5.60
C VAL A 49 0.87 -16.71 -6.30
N GLY A 50 2.13 -16.55 -6.70
CA GLY A 50 2.90 -17.61 -7.33
C GLY A 50 3.07 -18.86 -6.45
N PHE A 51 3.21 -18.68 -5.13
CA PHE A 51 3.21 -19.79 -4.18
C PHE A 51 1.88 -20.54 -4.18
N LEU A 52 0.75 -19.84 -4.05
CA LEU A 52 -0.58 -20.45 -4.02
C LEU A 52 -0.91 -21.19 -5.31
N MET A 53 -0.51 -20.65 -6.46
CA MET A 53 -0.72 -21.27 -7.77
C MET A 53 0.16 -22.50 -8.00
N ASN A 54 1.42 -22.46 -7.57
CA ASN A 54 2.42 -23.49 -7.92
C ASN A 54 2.75 -24.47 -6.79
N ARG A 55 2.22 -24.27 -5.58
CA ARG A 55 2.38 -25.18 -4.42
C ARG A 55 1.04 -25.69 -3.87
N PRO A 56 0.15 -26.26 -4.71
CA PRO A 56 -1.10 -26.86 -4.23
C PRO A 56 -0.83 -28.04 -3.28
N ASP A 57 0.34 -28.66 -3.36
CA ASP A 57 0.82 -29.70 -2.45
C ASP A 57 1.03 -29.18 -1.01
N VAL A 58 1.50 -27.95 -0.82
CA VAL A 58 1.61 -27.38 0.52
C VAL A 58 0.24 -26.99 1.05
N MET A 59 -0.59 -26.39 0.19
CA MET A 59 -1.98 -26.07 0.54
C MET A 59 -2.77 -27.33 0.92
N ALA A 60 -2.50 -28.48 0.29
CA ALA A 60 -3.07 -29.79 0.62
C ALA A 60 -2.95 -30.17 2.09
N THR A 61 -1.72 -30.02 2.60
CA THR A 61 -1.38 -30.45 3.95
C THR A 61 -2.04 -29.54 4.98
N ARG A 62 -2.32 -28.29 4.61
CA ARG A 62 -2.89 -27.27 5.47
C ARG A 62 -4.41 -27.14 5.36
N ILE A 63 -5.00 -27.59 4.24
CA ILE A 63 -6.44 -27.57 4.02
C ILE A 63 -7.00 -28.99 4.00
N ALA A 64 -7.67 -29.38 5.09
CA ALA A 64 -8.64 -30.50 5.20
C ALA A 64 -8.33 -31.87 4.52
N ARG A 65 -7.07 -32.17 4.14
CA ARG A 65 -6.63 -33.40 3.45
C ARG A 65 -7.33 -33.69 2.09
N GLN A 66 -7.83 -32.67 1.39
CA GLN A 66 -8.42 -32.79 0.03
C GLN A 66 -7.96 -31.64 -0.92
N PRO A 67 -6.65 -31.47 -1.16
CA PRO A 67 -6.14 -30.42 -2.06
C PRO A 67 -6.72 -30.45 -3.47
N GLU A 68 -6.94 -31.65 -3.99
CA GLU A 68 -7.38 -31.90 -5.35
C GLU A 68 -8.74 -31.28 -5.65
N ARG A 69 -9.48 -30.90 -4.59
CA ARG A 69 -10.73 -30.17 -4.72
C ARG A 69 -10.52 -28.69 -4.97
N TYR A 70 -9.41 -28.09 -4.54
CA TYR A 70 -9.20 -26.65 -4.72
C TYR A 70 -8.70 -26.32 -6.12
N CYS A 71 -9.40 -25.41 -6.80
CA CYS A 71 -9.03 -24.87 -8.10
C CYS A 71 -8.74 -23.37 -7.92
N PHE A 72 -7.46 -23.01 -7.94
CA PHE A 72 -7.02 -21.63 -7.83
C PHE A 72 -7.04 -20.96 -9.22
N LEU A 73 -7.70 -19.82 -9.32
CA LEU A 73 -7.86 -19.04 -10.54
C LEU A 73 -7.26 -17.66 -10.33
N LEU A 74 -6.28 -17.27 -11.15
CA LEU A 74 -5.66 -15.94 -11.07
C LEU A 74 -6.31 -15.01 -12.09
N LEU A 75 -6.76 -13.85 -11.63
CA LEU A 75 -7.01 -12.69 -12.49
C LEU A 75 -6.03 -11.58 -12.11
N ASP A 76 -5.08 -11.29 -12.99
CA ASP A 76 -4.24 -10.10 -12.87
C ASP A 76 -4.96 -8.90 -13.52
N ILE A 77 -5.48 -8.01 -12.69
CA ILE A 77 -6.24 -6.84 -13.15
C ILE A 77 -5.38 -5.89 -13.98
N ASN A 78 -4.06 -5.83 -13.73
CA ASN A 78 -3.16 -4.98 -14.51
C ASN A 78 -2.85 -5.56 -15.91
N ALA A 79 -3.07 -6.86 -16.12
CA ALA A 79 -2.91 -7.50 -17.42
C ALA A 79 -4.11 -7.25 -18.35
N LEU A 80 -5.22 -6.69 -17.83
CA LEU A 80 -6.37 -6.33 -18.63
C LEU A 80 -6.08 -5.08 -19.48
N PRO A 81 -6.42 -5.08 -20.78
CA PRO A 81 -6.10 -3.97 -21.68
C PRO A 81 -6.82 -2.65 -21.31
N ALA A 82 -8.02 -2.76 -20.72
CA ALA A 82 -8.75 -1.65 -20.11
C ALA A 82 -9.66 -2.20 -19.00
N LEU A 83 -9.76 -1.50 -17.88
CA LEU A 83 -10.59 -1.94 -16.77
C LEU A 83 -12.03 -1.43 -16.91
N THR A 84 -12.79 -2.08 -17.79
CA THR A 84 -14.25 -1.90 -17.92
C THR A 84 -14.99 -3.13 -17.41
N VAL A 85 -16.27 -3.00 -17.06
CA VAL A 85 -17.10 -4.10 -16.57
C VAL A 85 -17.11 -5.31 -17.54
N PRO A 86 -17.31 -5.14 -18.87
CA PRO A 86 -17.23 -6.24 -19.83
C PRO A 86 -15.86 -6.92 -19.88
N VAL A 87 -14.77 -6.14 -19.89
CA VAL A 87 -13.40 -6.68 -19.95
C VAL A 87 -13.05 -7.43 -18.68
N PHE A 88 -13.48 -6.95 -17.52
CA PHE A 88 -13.30 -7.61 -16.24
C PHE A 88 -13.99 -8.98 -16.22
N TYR A 89 -15.28 -9.06 -16.57
CA TYR A 89 -16.00 -10.33 -16.63
C TYR A 89 -15.45 -11.27 -17.70
N ARG A 90 -15.00 -10.75 -18.83
CA ARG A 90 -14.30 -11.54 -19.85
C ARG A 90 -13.00 -12.12 -19.32
N GLY A 91 -12.23 -11.37 -18.53
CA GLY A 91 -11.03 -11.84 -17.85
C GLY A 91 -11.32 -12.99 -16.88
N LEU A 92 -12.38 -12.87 -16.08
CA LEU A 92 -12.85 -13.97 -15.22
C LEU A 92 -13.23 -15.21 -16.05
N PHE A 93 -13.96 -15.02 -17.14
CA PHE A 93 -14.35 -16.15 -18.00
C PHE A 93 -13.14 -16.82 -18.64
N GLN A 94 -12.18 -16.03 -19.13
CA GLN A 94 -10.95 -16.55 -19.73
C GLN A 94 -10.17 -17.40 -18.73
N SER A 95 -9.99 -16.91 -17.49
CA SER A 95 -9.23 -17.65 -16.48
C SER A 95 -9.93 -18.96 -16.08
N LEU A 96 -11.27 -18.99 -16.08
CA LEU A 96 -12.04 -20.24 -15.93
C LEU A 96 -11.82 -21.20 -17.11
N SER A 97 -11.81 -20.68 -18.34
CA SER A 97 -11.56 -21.48 -19.54
C SER A 97 -10.17 -22.13 -19.49
N ASP A 98 -9.15 -21.35 -19.18
CA ASP A 98 -7.76 -21.81 -19.08
C ASP A 98 -7.58 -22.86 -17.96
N ALA A 99 -8.26 -22.67 -16.83
CA ALA A 99 -8.23 -23.65 -15.74
C ALA A 99 -9.00 -24.94 -16.10
N ALA A 100 -10.08 -24.85 -16.88
CA ALA A 100 -10.85 -26.02 -17.27
C ALA A 100 -10.00 -26.98 -18.11
N GLU A 101 -9.10 -26.45 -18.95
CA GLU A 101 -8.13 -27.22 -19.74
C GLU A 101 -7.25 -28.11 -18.84
N GLN A 102 -6.85 -27.60 -17.68
CA GLN A 102 -6.01 -28.32 -16.72
C GLN A 102 -6.79 -29.31 -15.85
N VAL A 103 -8.09 -29.09 -15.66
CA VAL A 103 -8.94 -29.92 -14.80
C VAL A 103 -9.45 -31.15 -15.55
N ASP A 104 -10.10 -30.96 -16.70
CA ASP A 104 -10.70 -32.03 -17.48
C ASP A 104 -11.05 -31.59 -18.91
N PRO A 105 -10.72 -32.37 -19.96
CA PRO A 105 -11.02 -32.02 -21.35
C PRO A 105 -12.52 -31.88 -21.71
N GLU A 106 -13.44 -32.54 -21.01
CA GLU A 106 -14.88 -32.36 -21.23
C GLU A 106 -15.40 -31.07 -20.60
N LEU A 107 -14.96 -30.76 -19.38
CA LEU A 107 -15.20 -29.47 -18.74
C LEU A 107 -14.72 -28.32 -19.63
N PHE A 108 -13.50 -28.41 -20.16
CA PHE A 108 -12.94 -27.40 -21.06
C PHE A 108 -13.82 -27.14 -22.28
N ARG A 109 -14.24 -28.20 -22.99
CA ARG A 109 -15.14 -28.07 -24.16
C ARG A 109 -16.46 -27.42 -23.80
N THR A 110 -17.01 -27.74 -22.62
CA THR A 110 -18.29 -27.21 -22.15
C THR A 110 -18.16 -25.73 -21.79
N VAL A 111 -17.08 -25.33 -21.11
CA VAL A 111 -16.80 -23.94 -20.76
C VAL A 111 -16.54 -23.10 -22.01
N GLN A 112 -15.78 -23.61 -22.99
CA GLN A 112 -15.62 -22.93 -24.28
C GLN A 112 -16.95 -22.75 -25.03
N ALA A 113 -17.82 -23.77 -25.01
CA ALA A 113 -19.14 -23.66 -25.64
C ALA A 113 -20.03 -22.61 -24.96
N LEU A 114 -19.92 -22.43 -23.63
CA LEU A 114 -20.57 -21.32 -22.92
C LEU A 114 -19.94 -19.97 -23.29
N GLN A 115 -18.61 -19.88 -23.39
CA GLN A 115 -17.92 -18.66 -23.79
C GLN A 115 -18.37 -18.20 -25.18
N ALA A 116 -18.52 -19.14 -26.12
CA ALA A 116 -18.96 -18.88 -27.49
C ALA A 116 -20.43 -18.42 -27.59
N GLN A 117 -21.26 -18.68 -26.57
CA GLN A 117 -22.64 -18.16 -26.53
C GLN A 117 -22.71 -16.66 -26.22
N SER A 118 -21.63 -16.08 -25.69
CA SER A 118 -21.56 -14.63 -25.47
C SER A 118 -21.34 -13.91 -26.81
N LEU A 119 -22.45 -13.56 -27.46
CA LEU A 119 -22.47 -12.76 -28.68
C LEU A 119 -22.22 -11.26 -28.41
N ASN A 120 -22.57 -10.80 -27.21
CA ASN A 120 -22.37 -9.43 -26.76
C ASN A 120 -21.89 -9.40 -25.31
N TRP A 121 -20.67 -8.90 -25.09
CA TRP A 121 -20.07 -8.78 -23.76
C TRP A 121 -20.57 -7.56 -22.98
N ASP A 122 -21.28 -6.64 -23.64
CA ASP A 122 -21.89 -5.48 -22.99
C ASP A 122 -23.20 -5.84 -22.26
N ASP A 123 -23.84 -6.97 -22.63
CA ASP A 123 -24.97 -7.52 -21.88
C ASP A 123 -24.47 -8.21 -20.61
N THR A 124 -24.27 -7.38 -19.58
CA THR A 124 -23.72 -7.80 -18.28
C THR A 124 -24.59 -8.88 -17.62
N PHE A 125 -25.90 -8.87 -17.82
CA PHE A 125 -26.80 -9.88 -17.26
C PHE A 125 -26.59 -11.25 -17.93
N ALA A 126 -26.51 -11.29 -19.26
CA ALA A 126 -26.21 -12.50 -19.99
C ALA A 126 -24.82 -13.05 -19.63
N VAL A 127 -23.81 -12.18 -19.57
CA VAL A 127 -22.43 -12.55 -19.20
C VAL A 127 -22.36 -13.13 -17.79
N LEU A 128 -23.00 -12.49 -16.80
CA LEU A 128 -23.08 -13.00 -15.43
C LEU A 128 -23.76 -14.36 -15.37
N THR A 129 -24.82 -14.57 -16.15
CA THR A 129 -25.51 -15.86 -16.24
C THR A 129 -24.60 -16.95 -16.79
N LEU A 130 -23.79 -16.65 -17.81
CA LEU A 130 -22.81 -17.59 -18.35
C LEU A 130 -21.69 -17.87 -17.34
N LEU A 131 -21.19 -16.85 -16.64
CA LEU A 131 -20.20 -17.02 -15.56
C LEU A 131 -20.74 -17.91 -14.44
N GLN A 132 -21.99 -17.72 -14.01
CA GLN A 132 -22.65 -18.57 -13.01
C GLN A 132 -22.73 -20.03 -13.47
N LYS A 133 -23.08 -20.27 -14.75
CA LYS A 133 -23.09 -21.62 -15.34
C LYS A 133 -21.69 -22.23 -15.33
N ALA A 134 -20.66 -21.48 -15.74
CA ALA A 134 -19.28 -21.96 -15.72
C ALA A 134 -18.83 -22.34 -14.31
N HIS A 135 -19.06 -21.50 -13.30
CA HIS A 135 -18.76 -21.83 -11.89
C HIS A 135 -19.52 -23.07 -11.42
N ARG A 136 -20.79 -23.24 -11.82
CA ARG A 136 -21.58 -24.43 -11.48
C ARG A 136 -20.95 -25.70 -12.05
N LEU A 137 -20.39 -25.67 -13.26
CA LEU A 137 -19.69 -26.83 -13.83
C LEU A 137 -18.46 -27.20 -12.99
N PHE A 138 -17.61 -26.23 -12.65
CA PHE A 138 -16.46 -26.47 -11.77
C PHE A 138 -16.88 -27.06 -10.42
N ILE A 139 -17.89 -26.47 -9.79
CA ILE A 139 -18.24 -26.80 -8.40
C ILE A 139 -19.06 -28.08 -8.29
N ARG A 140 -20.03 -28.29 -9.18
CA ARG A 140 -20.98 -29.41 -9.08
C ARG A 140 -20.58 -30.60 -9.93
N GLN A 141 -19.99 -30.39 -11.10
CA GLN A 141 -19.62 -31.48 -12.01
C GLN A 141 -18.18 -31.94 -11.80
N ALA A 142 -17.24 -30.99 -11.67
CA ALA A 142 -15.83 -31.32 -11.40
C ALA A 142 -15.49 -31.39 -9.89
N GLU A 143 -16.50 -31.20 -9.03
CA GLU A 143 -16.42 -31.27 -7.56
C GLU A 143 -15.34 -30.36 -6.94
N LYS A 144 -15.05 -29.23 -7.60
CA LYS A 144 -14.03 -28.28 -7.18
C LYS A 144 -14.56 -27.21 -6.22
N LYS A 145 -13.69 -26.75 -5.33
CA LYS A 145 -13.79 -25.48 -4.63
C LYS A 145 -13.01 -24.44 -5.42
N VAL A 146 -13.69 -23.43 -5.93
CA VAL A 146 -13.10 -22.39 -6.77
C VAL A 146 -12.58 -21.26 -5.89
N VAL A 147 -11.29 -20.94 -6.03
CA VAL A 147 -10.63 -19.86 -5.29
C VAL A 147 -10.07 -18.84 -6.26
N TRP A 148 -10.66 -17.66 -6.28
CA TRP A 148 -10.18 -16.53 -7.07
C TRP A 148 -9.07 -15.80 -6.35
N LEU A 149 -7.89 -15.73 -6.97
CA LEU A 149 -6.80 -14.83 -6.63
C LEU A 149 -6.97 -13.59 -7.50
N LEU A 150 -7.50 -12.50 -6.93
CA LEU A 150 -7.67 -11.25 -7.67
C LEU A 150 -6.49 -10.33 -7.33
N ASP A 151 -5.48 -10.31 -8.21
CA ASP A 151 -4.29 -9.48 -8.00
C ASP A 151 -4.57 -8.03 -8.43
N ARG A 152 -4.02 -7.08 -7.68
CA ARG A 152 -4.21 -5.62 -7.88
C ARG A 152 -5.68 -5.20 -7.79
N PHE A 153 -6.42 -5.78 -6.84
CA PHE A 153 -7.84 -5.45 -6.65
C PHE A 153 -8.08 -4.00 -6.18
N ASP A 154 -7.04 -3.26 -5.81
CA ASP A 154 -7.14 -1.80 -5.59
C ASP A 154 -7.76 -1.09 -6.81
N GLU A 155 -7.32 -1.45 -8.02
CA GLU A 155 -7.79 -0.82 -9.25
C GLU A 155 -9.25 -1.22 -9.56
N ALA A 156 -9.58 -2.50 -9.40
CA ALA A 156 -10.97 -2.96 -9.53
C ALA A 156 -11.90 -2.24 -8.55
N CYS A 157 -11.49 -2.06 -7.31
CA CYS A 157 -12.28 -1.33 -6.33
C CYS A 157 -12.53 0.12 -6.76
N ARG A 158 -11.51 0.82 -7.27
CA ARG A 158 -11.63 2.23 -7.71
C ARG A 158 -12.51 2.42 -8.93
N TYR A 159 -12.42 1.52 -9.91
CA TYR A 159 -13.00 1.75 -11.25
C TYR A 159 -14.27 0.95 -11.54
N LEU A 160 -14.50 -0.19 -10.89
CA LEU A 160 -15.74 -0.94 -11.06
C LEU A 160 -16.87 -0.29 -10.25
N ASP A 161 -18.07 -0.27 -10.82
CA ASP A 161 -19.25 0.24 -10.13
C ASP A 161 -19.68 -0.67 -8.96
N ALA A 162 -20.49 -0.11 -8.05
CA ALA A 162 -20.99 -0.85 -6.88
C ALA A 162 -21.81 -2.08 -7.28
N GLN A 163 -22.56 -2.00 -8.39
CA GLN A 163 -23.39 -3.10 -8.87
C GLN A 163 -22.54 -4.30 -9.30
N THR A 164 -21.37 -4.08 -9.90
CA THR A 164 -20.42 -5.11 -10.30
C THR A 164 -19.83 -5.80 -9.07
N LEU A 165 -19.47 -5.05 -8.03
CA LEU A 165 -18.99 -5.62 -6.77
C LEU A 165 -20.08 -6.44 -6.07
N ASN A 166 -21.32 -5.93 -6.02
CA ASN A 166 -22.47 -6.67 -5.48
C ASN A 166 -22.81 -7.91 -6.31
N SER A 167 -22.55 -7.90 -7.62
CA SER A 167 -22.70 -9.08 -8.46
C SER A 167 -21.69 -10.18 -8.11
N LEU A 168 -20.44 -9.82 -7.74
CA LEU A 168 -19.46 -10.77 -7.21
C LEU A 168 -19.89 -11.33 -5.85
N ARG A 169 -20.41 -10.49 -4.96
CA ARG A 169 -21.01 -10.92 -3.68
C ARG A 169 -22.13 -11.93 -3.92
N GLY A 170 -23.09 -11.61 -4.79
CA GLY A 170 -24.20 -12.49 -5.14
C GLY A 170 -23.73 -13.81 -5.77
N LEU A 171 -22.72 -13.77 -6.64
CA LEU A 171 -22.11 -14.97 -7.22
C LEU A 171 -21.49 -15.86 -6.12
N ARG A 172 -20.75 -15.28 -5.17
CA ARG A 172 -20.20 -16.03 -4.03
C ARG A 172 -21.28 -16.64 -3.15
N ASP A 173 -22.37 -15.93 -2.91
CA ASP A 173 -23.44 -16.43 -2.04
C ASP A 173 -24.22 -17.60 -2.65
N GLN A 174 -24.36 -17.64 -3.98
CA GLN A 174 -24.92 -18.80 -4.68
C GLN A 174 -24.10 -20.08 -4.48
N PHE A 175 -22.79 -19.92 -4.26
CA PHE A 175 -21.83 -21.01 -4.10
C PHE A 175 -21.12 -20.93 -2.75
N LYS A 176 -21.85 -20.51 -1.71
CA LYS A 176 -21.30 -20.30 -0.36
C LYS A 176 -20.58 -21.56 0.12
N GLY A 177 -19.32 -21.39 0.53
CA GLY A 177 -18.46 -22.48 0.99
C GLY A 177 -17.58 -23.11 -0.11
N ASP A 178 -17.95 -22.96 -1.38
CA ASP A 178 -17.27 -23.55 -2.53
C ASP A 178 -16.71 -22.52 -3.53
N LEU A 179 -17.13 -21.25 -3.43
CA LEU A 179 -16.55 -20.11 -4.13
C LEU A 179 -15.96 -19.12 -3.13
N THR A 180 -14.70 -18.73 -3.34
CA THR A 180 -13.98 -17.85 -2.42
C THR A 180 -13.15 -16.83 -3.19
N TYR A 181 -13.04 -15.61 -2.65
CA TYR A 181 -12.20 -14.54 -3.18
C TYR A 181 -11.04 -14.25 -2.22
N LEU A 182 -9.82 -14.26 -2.75
CA LEU A 182 -8.62 -13.75 -2.11
C LEU A 182 -8.19 -12.48 -2.85
N LEU A 183 -8.42 -11.33 -2.24
CA LEU A 183 -8.16 -10.02 -2.84
C LEU A 183 -6.75 -9.57 -2.47
N PHE A 184 -5.89 -9.32 -3.44
CA PHE A 184 -4.56 -8.75 -3.15
C PHE A 184 -4.59 -7.25 -3.38
N THR A 185 -4.33 -6.49 -2.32
CA THR A 185 -4.38 -5.02 -2.36
C THR A 185 -3.15 -4.39 -1.71
N ARG A 186 -2.93 -3.11 -2.00
CA ARG A 186 -1.91 -2.28 -1.35
C ARG A 186 -2.41 -1.66 -0.06
N GLN A 187 -3.71 -1.43 0.03
CA GLN A 187 -4.36 -0.85 1.19
C GLN A 187 -5.75 -1.46 1.41
N PRO A 188 -6.36 -1.28 2.59
CA PRO A 188 -7.75 -1.71 2.82
C PRO A 188 -8.71 -1.06 1.83
N LEU A 189 -9.72 -1.79 1.36
CA LEU A 189 -10.72 -1.26 0.40
C LEU A 189 -11.46 -0.03 0.95
N ALA A 190 -11.67 0.02 2.26
CA ALA A 190 -12.29 1.16 2.96
C ALA A 190 -11.48 2.48 2.85
N ARG A 191 -10.22 2.43 2.39
CA ARG A 191 -9.42 3.63 2.06
C ARG A 191 -9.58 4.07 0.61
N LEU A 192 -10.06 3.19 -0.25
CA LEU A 192 -10.21 3.44 -1.69
C LEU A 192 -11.56 4.05 -2.01
N ARG A 193 -12.61 3.62 -1.30
CA ARG A 193 -13.99 4.05 -1.49
C ARG A 193 -14.76 4.11 -0.19
N SER A 194 -15.85 4.87 -0.19
CA SER A 194 -16.72 4.96 0.98
C SER A 194 -17.39 3.62 1.26
N LEU A 195 -17.55 3.26 2.54
CA LEU A 195 -18.17 1.98 2.92
C LEU A 195 -19.59 1.87 2.37
N SER A 196 -20.36 2.95 2.32
CA SER A 196 -21.71 2.97 1.73
C SER A 196 -21.77 2.51 0.26
N GLU A 197 -20.67 2.60 -0.49
CA GLU A 197 -20.62 2.15 -1.89
C GLU A 197 -20.22 0.68 -2.05
N ILE A 198 -19.54 0.11 -1.06
CA ILE A 198 -18.93 -1.23 -1.16
C ILE A 198 -19.36 -2.19 -0.05
N ASP A 199 -20.26 -1.77 0.85
CA ASP A 199 -20.57 -2.43 2.12
C ASP A 199 -20.83 -3.94 1.97
N GLU A 200 -21.78 -4.31 1.11
CA GLU A 200 -22.20 -5.70 0.93
C GLU A 200 -21.05 -6.62 0.47
N PHE A 201 -20.20 -6.14 -0.45
CA PHE A 201 -19.03 -6.88 -0.92
C PHE A 201 -17.88 -6.81 0.08
N TYR A 202 -17.73 -5.69 0.78
CA TYR A 202 -16.69 -5.51 1.78
C TYR A 202 -16.90 -6.46 2.96
N GLU A 203 -18.14 -6.68 3.41
CA GLU A 203 -18.48 -7.60 4.51
C GLU A 203 -17.89 -9.01 4.35
N ILE A 204 -17.88 -9.58 3.13
CA ILE A 204 -17.38 -10.95 2.92
C ILE A 204 -15.88 -11.09 3.01
N VAL A 205 -15.15 -9.98 2.96
CA VAL A 205 -13.68 -9.97 3.02
C VAL A 205 -13.14 -9.24 4.25
N ALA A 206 -13.91 -8.33 4.85
CA ALA A 206 -13.48 -7.47 5.95
C ALA A 206 -13.08 -8.25 7.21
N ALA A 207 -13.78 -9.35 7.51
CA ALA A 207 -13.49 -10.20 8.67
C ALA A 207 -12.12 -10.90 8.58
N ASN A 208 -11.60 -11.05 7.36
CA ASN A 208 -10.43 -11.86 7.06
C ASN A 208 -9.36 -11.01 6.37
N THR A 209 -8.48 -10.41 7.18
CA THR A 209 -7.34 -9.63 6.68
C THR A 209 -6.02 -10.32 7.01
N CYS A 210 -5.18 -10.45 6.00
CA CYS A 210 -3.83 -11.00 6.09
C CYS A 210 -2.86 -9.90 5.68
N TRP A 211 -2.12 -9.39 6.65
CA TRP A 211 -1.09 -8.40 6.37
C TRP A 211 0.18 -9.08 5.86
N LEU A 212 0.73 -8.52 4.78
CA LEU A 212 1.93 -9.00 4.13
C LEU A 212 3.01 -7.92 4.23
N GLY A 213 3.78 -7.99 5.30
CA GLY A 213 4.97 -7.15 5.52
C GLY A 213 6.24 -7.77 4.94
N PRO A 214 7.43 -7.34 5.39
CA PRO A 214 8.70 -7.95 5.05
C PRO A 214 8.75 -9.47 5.33
N MET A 215 9.66 -10.18 4.68
CA MET A 215 9.86 -11.60 4.93
C MET A 215 10.54 -11.83 6.27
N VAL A 216 10.19 -12.93 6.92
CA VAL A 216 10.94 -13.43 8.07
C VAL A 216 12.33 -13.87 7.64
N GLU A 217 13.26 -13.91 8.58
CA GLU A 217 14.69 -14.14 8.33
C GLU A 217 14.96 -15.42 7.52
N ALA A 218 14.23 -16.51 7.80
CA ALA A 218 14.36 -17.78 7.06
C ALA A 218 13.98 -17.64 5.58
N ASP A 219 12.86 -16.97 5.28
CA ASP A 219 12.40 -16.72 3.92
C ASP A 219 13.35 -15.75 3.19
N SER A 220 13.87 -14.75 3.90
CA SER A 220 14.86 -13.82 3.35
C SER A 220 16.18 -14.51 3.00
N ARG A 221 16.70 -15.39 3.87
CA ARG A 221 17.91 -16.19 3.56
C ARG A 221 17.69 -17.06 2.34
N TRP A 222 16.57 -17.78 2.29
CA TRP A 222 16.25 -18.63 1.15
C TRP A 222 16.18 -17.82 -0.16
N MET A 223 15.52 -16.65 -0.14
CA MET A 223 15.45 -15.77 -1.33
C MET A 223 16.84 -15.30 -1.77
N ALA A 224 17.70 -14.89 -0.83
CA ALA A 224 19.05 -14.44 -1.14
C ALA A 224 19.89 -15.57 -1.78
N GLN A 225 19.83 -16.77 -1.21
CA GLN A 225 20.52 -17.95 -1.74
C GLN A 225 19.97 -18.37 -3.12
N TYR A 226 18.65 -18.34 -3.30
CA TYR A 226 18.01 -18.61 -4.59
C TYR A 226 18.48 -17.63 -5.68
N LEU A 227 18.50 -16.33 -5.37
CA LEU A 227 18.97 -15.31 -6.31
C LEU A 227 20.46 -15.43 -6.62
N ALA A 228 21.29 -15.72 -5.60
CA ALA A 228 22.72 -15.97 -5.79
C ALA A 228 22.95 -17.13 -6.77
N ALA A 229 22.26 -18.27 -6.55
CA ALA A 229 22.35 -19.44 -7.40
C ALA A 229 21.89 -19.13 -8.85
N ARG A 230 20.80 -18.37 -9.02
CA ARG A 230 20.32 -17.94 -10.34
C ARG A 230 21.33 -17.06 -11.08
N CYS A 231 22.17 -16.32 -10.37
CA CYS A 231 23.25 -15.52 -10.91
C CYS A 231 24.59 -16.28 -11.00
N ASN A 232 24.62 -17.59 -10.70
CA ASN A 232 25.83 -18.41 -10.64
C ASN A 232 26.89 -17.87 -9.65
N VAL A 233 26.46 -17.29 -8.53
CA VAL A 233 27.32 -16.82 -7.44
C VAL A 233 26.90 -17.43 -6.10
N THR A 234 27.76 -17.32 -5.09
CA THR A 234 27.47 -17.72 -3.71
C THR A 234 27.72 -16.56 -2.77
N PHE A 235 26.78 -16.29 -1.87
CA PHE A 235 26.94 -15.28 -0.83
C PHE A 235 27.36 -15.95 0.49
N ALA A 236 28.36 -15.40 1.16
CA ALA A 236 28.73 -15.83 2.51
C ALA A 236 27.65 -15.41 3.53
N GLU A 237 27.46 -16.17 4.61
CA GLU A 237 26.41 -15.89 5.62
C GLU A 237 26.49 -14.47 6.25
N PRO A 238 27.67 -13.90 6.56
CA PRO A 238 27.75 -12.52 7.03
C PRO A 238 27.18 -11.51 6.02
N VAL A 239 27.41 -11.75 4.73
CA VAL A 239 26.90 -10.92 3.63
C VAL A 239 25.38 -11.08 3.49
N VAL A 240 24.87 -12.31 3.58
CA VAL A 240 23.42 -12.57 3.59
C VAL A 240 22.75 -11.86 4.77
N THR A 241 23.35 -11.93 5.97
CA THR A 241 22.86 -11.24 7.15
C THR A 241 22.81 -9.72 6.93
N GLN A 242 23.88 -9.14 6.38
CA GLN A 242 23.94 -7.72 6.04
C GLN A 242 22.87 -7.31 5.02
N LEU A 243 22.64 -8.12 3.97
CA LEU A 243 21.56 -7.93 3.00
C LEU A 243 20.19 -7.88 3.68
N ILE A 244 19.90 -8.84 4.56
CA ILE A 244 18.63 -8.91 5.28
C ILE A 244 18.46 -7.68 6.18
N THR A 245 19.48 -7.34 6.97
CA THR A 245 19.43 -6.20 7.89
C THR A 245 19.17 -4.89 7.16
N MET A 246 19.91 -4.59 6.08
CA MET A 246 19.75 -3.30 5.40
C MET A 246 18.46 -3.18 4.60
N THR A 247 17.93 -4.30 4.11
CA THR A 247 16.69 -4.32 3.34
C THR A 247 15.45 -4.47 4.22
N GLY A 248 15.64 -4.79 5.50
CA GLY A 248 14.57 -5.11 6.43
C GLY A 248 13.79 -6.37 6.06
N GLY A 249 14.35 -7.23 5.19
CA GLY A 249 13.66 -8.41 4.66
C GLY A 249 12.59 -8.13 3.59
N LEU A 250 12.42 -6.88 3.13
CA LEU A 250 11.44 -6.56 2.08
C LEU A 250 11.85 -7.20 0.74
N PRO A 251 11.00 -8.02 0.10
CA PRO A 251 11.37 -8.77 -1.10
C PRO A 251 11.93 -7.93 -2.25
N ALA A 252 11.34 -6.76 -2.54
CA ALA A 252 11.82 -5.90 -3.62
C ALA A 252 13.23 -5.35 -3.36
N PHE A 253 13.51 -4.87 -2.14
CA PHE A 253 14.83 -4.39 -1.76
C PHE A 253 15.84 -5.52 -1.73
N LEU A 254 15.49 -6.67 -1.14
CA LEU A 254 16.37 -7.83 -1.07
C LEU A 254 16.74 -8.32 -2.47
N LYS A 255 15.76 -8.40 -3.38
CA LYS A 255 16.02 -8.77 -4.77
C LYS A 255 16.97 -7.79 -5.45
N GLY A 256 16.71 -6.49 -5.38
CA GLY A 256 17.58 -5.47 -5.97
C GLY A 256 19.00 -5.52 -5.41
N ALA A 257 19.15 -5.69 -4.10
CA ALA A 257 20.44 -5.72 -3.44
C ALA A 257 21.24 -6.99 -3.78
N CYS A 258 20.58 -8.16 -3.83
CA CYS A 258 21.21 -9.41 -4.24
C CYS A 258 21.71 -9.33 -5.69
N LEU A 259 20.92 -8.73 -6.60
CA LEU A 259 21.32 -8.58 -8.00
C LEU A 259 22.51 -7.62 -8.15
N ALA A 260 22.47 -6.47 -7.48
CA ALA A 260 23.59 -5.52 -7.48
C ALA A 260 24.89 -6.16 -6.94
N LEU A 261 24.77 -6.94 -5.86
CA LEU A 261 25.92 -7.67 -5.32
C LEU A 261 26.44 -8.74 -6.28
N ALA A 262 25.54 -9.54 -6.88
CA ALA A 262 25.92 -10.58 -7.84
C ALA A 262 26.60 -10.02 -9.10
N GLN A 263 26.25 -8.79 -9.49
CA GLN A 263 26.84 -8.07 -10.62
C GLN A 263 28.17 -7.39 -10.27
N GLY A 264 28.65 -7.51 -9.02
CA GLY A 264 29.90 -6.89 -8.56
C GLY A 264 29.79 -5.39 -8.33
N GLU A 265 28.57 -4.85 -8.25
CA GLU A 265 28.33 -3.43 -8.07
C GLU A 265 28.38 -3.03 -6.59
N LEU A 266 28.20 -3.98 -5.68
CA LEU A 266 28.42 -3.80 -4.24
C LEU A 266 29.68 -4.53 -3.81
N ASP A 267 30.54 -3.84 -3.05
CA ASP A 267 31.72 -4.46 -2.44
C ASP A 267 31.35 -5.14 -1.12
N GLN A 268 31.65 -6.44 -1.00
CA GLN A 268 31.40 -7.23 0.22
C GLN A 268 32.15 -6.74 1.45
N ALA A 269 33.28 -6.03 1.28
CA ALA A 269 34.04 -5.47 2.40
C ALA A 269 33.44 -4.15 2.93
N GLN A 270 32.48 -3.57 2.22
CA GLN A 270 31.89 -2.28 2.57
C GLN A 270 30.87 -2.41 3.72
N SER A 271 30.79 -1.37 4.56
CA SER A 271 29.82 -1.30 5.65
C SER A 271 28.38 -1.21 5.14
N SER A 272 27.43 -1.63 5.98
CA SER A 272 25.99 -1.54 5.68
C SER A 272 25.54 -0.11 5.33
N GLN A 273 26.11 0.91 5.99
CA GLN A 273 25.81 2.31 5.68
C GLN A 273 26.27 2.70 4.26
N GLY A 274 27.42 2.19 3.83
CA GLY A 274 27.92 2.40 2.47
C GLY A 274 26.98 1.79 1.42
N TRP A 275 26.53 0.54 1.66
CA TRP A 275 25.55 -0.12 0.80
C TRP A 275 24.22 0.62 0.75
N VAL A 276 23.69 1.07 1.89
CA VAL A 276 22.44 1.84 1.94
C VAL A 276 22.53 3.07 1.04
N ARG A 277 23.60 3.86 1.16
CA ARG A 277 23.78 5.06 0.32
C ARG A 277 23.86 4.70 -1.17
N GLN A 278 24.62 3.68 -1.53
CA GLN A 278 24.80 3.29 -2.93
C GLN A 278 23.52 2.72 -3.54
N LEU A 279 22.82 1.85 -2.82
CA LEU A 279 21.55 1.28 -3.26
C LEU A 279 20.47 2.34 -3.40
N LEU A 280 20.36 3.26 -2.44
CA LEU A 280 19.37 4.32 -2.48
C LEU A 280 19.60 5.30 -3.64
N ASN A 281 20.81 5.44 -4.17
CA ASN A 281 21.07 6.24 -5.36
C ASN A 281 20.60 5.57 -6.67
N ARG A 282 20.15 4.32 -6.63
CA ARG A 282 19.69 3.59 -7.81
C ARG A 282 18.21 3.92 -8.09
N PRO A 283 17.82 4.11 -9.37
CA PRO A 283 16.44 4.46 -9.72
C PRO A 283 15.39 3.46 -9.24
N GLU A 284 15.72 2.18 -9.22
CA GLU A 284 14.82 1.11 -8.77
C GLU A 284 14.49 1.18 -7.27
N PHE A 285 15.46 1.55 -6.43
CA PHE A 285 15.25 1.73 -5.00
C PHE A 285 14.50 3.02 -4.69
N GLN A 286 14.84 4.11 -5.38
CA GLN A 286 14.09 5.38 -5.30
C GLN A 286 12.62 5.17 -5.66
N ARG A 287 12.34 4.52 -6.80
CA ARG A 287 10.97 4.22 -7.22
C ARG A 287 10.21 3.39 -6.18
N ASN A 288 10.82 2.32 -5.66
CA ASN A 288 10.17 1.49 -4.65
C ASN A 288 9.87 2.26 -3.35
N CYS A 289 10.82 3.08 -2.86
CA CYS A 289 10.60 3.90 -1.68
C CYS A 289 9.51 4.95 -1.91
N GLN A 290 9.55 5.62 -3.07
CA GLN A 290 8.55 6.61 -3.47
C GLN A 290 7.15 6.00 -3.59
N GLU A 291 7.03 4.79 -4.14
CA GLU A 291 5.74 4.09 -4.19
C GLU A 291 5.20 3.78 -2.79
N ILE A 292 6.05 3.29 -1.88
CA ILE A 292 5.63 3.07 -0.48
C ILE A 292 5.21 4.39 0.15
N TRP A 293 6.01 5.45 0.00
CA TRP A 293 5.74 6.76 0.58
C TRP A 293 4.45 7.39 0.08
N ARG A 294 4.20 7.35 -1.24
CA ARG A 294 3.01 7.92 -1.88
C ARG A 294 1.72 7.20 -1.48
N ASP A 295 1.80 5.91 -1.17
CA ASP A 295 0.64 5.12 -0.74
C ASP A 295 0.26 5.39 0.74
N LEU A 296 1.06 6.17 1.48
CA LEU A 296 0.78 6.59 2.85
C LEU A 296 -0.01 7.90 2.91
N THR A 297 -0.84 8.04 3.94
CA THR A 297 -1.52 9.30 4.25
C THR A 297 -0.54 10.33 4.83
N PRO A 298 -0.87 11.64 4.81
CA PRO A 298 -0.02 12.67 5.42
C PRO A 298 0.29 12.42 6.91
N GLU A 299 -0.67 11.88 7.66
CA GLU A 299 -0.48 11.53 9.08
C GLU A 299 0.50 10.36 9.27
N GLU A 300 0.45 9.35 8.39
CA GLU A 300 1.38 8.23 8.38
C GLU A 300 2.80 8.67 7.99
N GLN A 301 2.92 9.50 6.96
CA GLN A 301 4.18 10.11 6.54
C GLN A 301 4.80 10.92 7.68
N HIS A 302 4.00 11.75 8.34
CA HIS A 302 4.40 12.52 9.51
C HIS A 302 4.90 11.61 10.65
N THR A 303 4.15 10.56 10.97
CA THR A 303 4.51 9.58 12.00
C THR A 303 5.89 8.95 11.71
N LEU A 304 6.14 8.56 10.46
CA LEU A 304 7.43 8.01 10.05
C LEU A 304 8.58 9.03 10.15
N LEU A 305 8.34 10.29 9.81
CA LEU A 305 9.33 11.38 9.96
C LEU A 305 9.71 11.60 11.43
N VAL A 306 8.73 11.63 12.33
CA VAL A 306 8.98 11.76 13.78
C VAL A 306 9.83 10.59 14.28
N LEU A 307 9.44 9.35 13.96
CA LEU A 307 10.19 8.16 14.38
C LEU A 307 11.61 8.13 13.81
N GLN A 308 11.80 8.54 12.55
CA GLN A 308 13.13 8.60 11.92
C GLN A 308 14.09 9.58 12.62
N THR A 309 13.57 10.60 13.30
CA THR A 309 14.38 11.60 14.01
C THR A 309 14.59 11.28 15.49
N GLY A 310 14.10 10.13 15.96
CA GLY A 310 14.15 9.75 17.37
C GLY A 310 13.14 10.51 18.23
N GLY A 311 12.07 11.04 17.62
CA GLY A 311 10.96 11.64 18.35
C GLY A 311 10.21 10.62 19.21
N ASP A 312 9.52 11.11 20.23
CA ASP A 312 8.82 10.24 21.17
C ASP A 312 7.57 9.61 20.52
N ALA A 313 7.58 8.27 20.40
CA ALA A 313 6.45 7.52 19.87
C ALA A 313 5.17 7.62 20.72
N SER A 314 5.26 8.08 21.98
CA SER A 314 4.12 8.27 22.87
C SER A 314 3.19 9.42 22.46
N THR A 315 3.70 10.38 21.67
CA THR A 315 2.94 11.55 21.21
C THR A 315 2.21 11.30 19.88
N LEU A 316 2.38 10.12 19.28
CA LEU A 316 1.85 9.76 17.97
C LEU A 316 0.50 9.03 18.09
N ASP A 317 -0.33 9.15 17.06
CA ASP A 317 -1.62 8.46 17.01
C ASP A 317 -1.45 6.93 17.04
N GLY A 318 -2.04 6.29 18.06
CA GLY A 318 -1.88 4.85 18.30
C GLY A 318 -2.42 3.98 17.16
N ASN A 319 -3.51 4.40 16.50
CA ASN A 319 -4.09 3.65 15.38
C ASN A 319 -3.16 3.70 14.16
N THR A 320 -2.54 4.84 13.91
CA THR A 320 -1.54 5.03 12.85
C THR A 320 -0.32 4.14 13.08
N LEU A 321 0.19 4.08 14.31
CA LEU A 321 1.29 3.18 14.67
C LEU A 321 0.93 1.71 14.43
N VAL A 322 -0.24 1.27 14.88
CA VAL A 322 -0.73 -0.12 14.67
C VAL A 322 -0.86 -0.43 13.18
N TYR A 323 -1.39 0.50 12.38
CA TYR A 323 -1.51 0.31 10.94
C TYR A 323 -0.14 0.17 10.26
N LEU A 324 0.82 1.05 10.58
CA LEU A 324 2.18 0.99 10.02
C LEU A 324 2.92 -0.28 10.44
N GLN A 325 2.72 -0.76 11.68
CA GLN A 325 3.24 -2.05 12.15
C GLN A 325 2.61 -3.23 11.39
N ASN A 326 1.29 -3.25 11.23
CA ASN A 326 0.60 -4.29 10.46
C ASN A 326 1.11 -4.34 8.99
N MET A 327 1.31 -3.17 8.37
CA MET A 327 1.90 -3.06 7.03
C MET A 327 3.37 -3.51 6.96
N GLY A 328 4.01 -3.76 8.12
CA GLY A 328 5.42 -4.12 8.23
C GLY A 328 6.37 -2.98 7.90
N LEU A 329 5.91 -1.73 8.01
CA LEU A 329 6.75 -0.54 7.87
C LEU A 329 7.44 -0.16 9.18
N LEU A 330 6.91 -0.64 10.30
CA LEU A 330 7.51 -0.55 11.63
C LEU A 330 7.72 -1.95 12.21
N ASP A 331 8.80 -2.13 12.95
CA ASP A 331 9.06 -3.35 13.73
C ASP A 331 8.31 -3.33 15.08
N GLU A 332 8.50 -4.38 15.89
CA GLU A 332 7.90 -4.50 17.23
C GLU A 332 8.32 -3.36 18.17
N LYS A 333 9.50 -2.77 17.95
CA LYS A 333 10.04 -1.65 18.72
C LYS A 333 9.64 -0.30 18.14
N LYS A 334 8.71 -0.26 17.17
CA LYS A 334 8.26 0.93 16.44
C LYS A 334 9.39 1.64 15.69
N SER A 335 10.43 0.91 15.31
CA SER A 335 11.51 1.42 14.44
C SER A 335 11.19 1.12 12.98
N ILE A 336 11.64 1.98 12.06
CA ILE A 336 11.45 1.76 10.63
C ILE A 336 12.12 0.46 10.21
N PHE A 337 11.37 -0.40 9.52
CA PHE A 337 11.74 -1.80 9.24
C PHE A 337 13.07 -1.97 8.50
N SER A 338 13.51 -0.95 7.74
CA SER A 338 14.65 -1.03 6.82
C SER A 338 15.52 0.22 6.90
N PRO A 339 16.84 0.08 7.10
CA PRO A 339 17.81 1.17 6.97
C PRO A 339 17.75 1.90 5.62
N ILE A 340 17.45 1.20 4.52
CA ILE A 340 17.29 1.84 3.20
C ILE A 340 16.09 2.80 3.20
N PHE A 341 14.94 2.33 3.71
CA PHE A 341 13.74 3.16 3.75
C PHE A 341 13.86 4.30 4.78
N ALA A 342 14.50 4.05 5.92
CA ALA A 342 14.86 5.08 6.90
C ALA A 342 15.72 6.20 6.27
N ALA A 343 16.73 5.82 5.48
CA ALA A 343 17.56 6.78 4.76
C ALA A 343 16.77 7.57 3.70
N TYR A 344 15.82 6.93 3.01
CA TYR A 344 14.90 7.63 2.09
C TYR A 344 14.03 8.65 2.84
N ILE A 345 13.41 8.28 3.96
CA ILE A 345 12.60 9.19 4.78
C ILE A 345 13.45 10.38 5.27
N ALA A 346 14.70 10.14 5.65
CA ALA A 346 15.63 11.21 6.01
C ALA A 346 15.91 12.18 4.84
N GLN A 347 15.89 11.72 3.58
CA GLN A 347 15.97 12.59 2.40
C GLN A 347 14.69 13.40 2.17
N GLN A 348 13.51 12.82 2.47
CA GLN A 348 12.23 13.57 2.40
C GLN A 348 12.21 14.74 3.38
N ARG A 349 12.88 14.59 4.53
CA ARG A 349 13.13 15.71 5.43
C ARG A 349 13.98 16.79 4.78
N GLY A 350 14.93 16.48 3.91
CA GLY A 350 15.72 17.51 3.22
C GLY A 350 14.85 18.46 2.40
N GLU A 351 13.77 17.94 1.80
CA GLU A 351 12.77 18.73 1.08
C GLU A 351 11.82 19.47 2.05
N THR A 352 11.50 18.88 3.21
CA THR A 352 10.63 19.50 4.22
C THR A 352 11.38 20.19 5.37
N ALA A 353 12.71 20.34 5.28
CA ALA A 353 13.57 20.71 6.40
C ALA A 353 13.33 22.16 6.78
N GLY A 354 12.60 22.35 7.87
CA GLY A 354 12.23 23.67 8.32
C GLY A 354 10.88 24.13 7.82
N LEU A 355 10.14 23.38 6.99
CA LEU A 355 8.78 23.76 6.63
C LEU A 355 7.87 23.79 7.86
N LEU A 356 7.09 24.86 8.03
CA LEU A 356 6.02 24.91 9.02
C LEU A 356 4.78 24.20 8.48
N GLU A 357 4.18 23.34 9.29
CA GLU A 357 2.93 22.64 8.99
C GLU A 357 2.03 22.62 10.25
N LEU A 358 0.74 22.33 10.05
CA LEU A 358 -0.18 22.04 11.15
C LEU A 358 -0.58 20.57 11.09
N HIS A 359 -0.45 19.87 12.21
CA HIS A 359 -0.88 18.49 12.30
C HIS A 359 -2.40 18.40 12.01
N PRO A 360 -2.87 17.54 11.09
CA PRO A 360 -4.24 17.57 10.57
C PRO A 360 -5.31 17.34 11.64
N LYS A 361 -5.03 16.47 12.63
CA LYS A 361 -5.95 16.19 13.75
C LYS A 361 -5.74 17.07 14.97
N THR A 362 -4.51 17.07 15.51
CA THR A 362 -4.21 17.74 16.79
C THR A 362 -4.00 19.25 16.66
N ARG A 363 -3.84 19.77 15.43
CA ARG A 363 -3.50 21.17 15.16
C ARG A 363 -2.17 21.62 15.80
N ALA A 364 -1.31 20.67 16.20
CA ALA A 364 0.02 20.97 16.69
C ALA A 364 0.88 21.62 15.58
N VAL A 365 1.69 22.60 15.92
CA VAL A 365 2.63 23.23 14.97
C VAL A 365 3.80 22.29 14.75
N LEU A 366 4.09 21.96 13.51
CA LEU A 366 5.18 21.09 13.12
C LEU A 366 6.23 21.90 12.38
N ARG A 367 7.51 21.61 12.61
CA ARG A 367 8.63 22.13 11.82
C ARG A 367 9.43 20.97 11.23
N GLY A 368 9.36 20.80 9.91
CA GLY A 368 9.96 19.66 9.20
C GLY A 368 9.55 18.32 9.79
N GLY A 369 8.24 18.17 10.03
CA GLY A 369 7.64 16.97 10.59
C GLY A 369 7.86 16.74 12.09
N ILE A 370 8.42 17.70 12.85
CA ILE A 370 8.58 17.57 14.32
C ILE A 370 7.68 18.58 15.03
N ALA A 371 6.87 18.13 15.98
CA ALA A 371 6.03 19.02 16.78
C ALA A 371 6.88 20.02 17.59
N LEU A 372 6.58 21.30 17.42
CA LEU A 372 7.06 22.35 18.31
C LEU A 372 6.27 22.27 19.61
N ASN A 373 6.97 22.42 20.75
CA ASN A 373 6.32 22.48 22.05
C ASN A 373 5.71 23.87 22.28
N VAL A 374 4.65 24.17 21.52
CA VAL A 374 3.93 25.45 21.55
C VAL A 374 2.43 25.20 21.48
N GLU A 375 1.67 25.94 22.28
CA GLU A 375 0.21 25.93 22.20
C GLU A 375 -0.25 27.20 21.49
N LEU A 376 -1.06 27.04 20.44
CA LEU A 376 -1.67 28.17 19.74
C LEU A 376 -3.03 28.51 20.35
N THR A 377 -3.28 29.81 20.51
CA THR A 377 -4.64 30.31 20.76
C THR A 377 -5.49 30.16 19.48
N PRO A 378 -6.83 30.15 19.57
CA PRO A 378 -7.69 30.01 18.39
C PRO A 378 -7.42 31.05 17.28
N SER A 379 -7.05 32.28 17.64
CA SER A 379 -6.70 33.31 16.66
C SER A 379 -5.33 33.08 16.02
N GLU A 380 -4.34 32.59 16.77
CA GLU A 380 -3.01 32.26 16.23
C GLU A 380 -3.08 31.04 15.30
N ASP A 381 -3.88 30.04 15.68
CA ASP A 381 -4.14 28.84 14.90
C ASP A 381 -4.82 29.18 13.56
N ARG A 382 -5.88 30.01 13.56
CA ARG A 382 -6.51 30.50 12.32
C ARG A 382 -5.56 31.31 11.46
N LEU A 383 -4.76 32.19 12.08
CA LEU A 383 -3.79 33.00 11.36
C LEU A 383 -2.74 32.13 10.66
N LEU A 384 -2.16 31.17 11.39
CA LEU A 384 -1.18 30.26 10.83
C LEU A 384 -1.80 29.38 9.74
N SER A 385 -3.01 28.85 9.96
CA SER A 385 -3.76 28.09 8.95
C SER A 385 -3.92 28.88 7.66
N PHE A 386 -4.41 30.12 7.76
CA PHE A 386 -4.66 30.94 6.58
C PHE A 386 -3.38 31.22 5.80
N LEU A 387 -2.29 31.50 6.51
CA LEU A 387 -0.98 31.74 5.89
C LEU A 387 -0.38 30.47 5.26
N LEU A 388 -0.60 29.30 5.85
CA LEU A 388 -0.16 28.01 5.29
C LEU A 388 -0.98 27.58 4.07
N GLU A 389 -2.23 28.03 3.95
CA GLU A 389 -3.06 27.85 2.75
C GLU A 389 -2.65 28.76 1.58
N HIS A 390 -1.90 29.84 1.87
CA HIS A 390 -1.44 30.83 0.89
C HIS A 390 0.09 31.04 0.96
N PRO A 391 0.92 29.99 0.81
CA PRO A 391 2.37 30.10 0.93
C PRO A 391 2.94 31.00 -0.18
N GLY A 392 3.87 31.89 0.18
CA GLY A 392 4.52 32.80 -0.76
C GLY A 392 3.67 34.00 -1.21
N GLU A 393 2.36 34.00 -0.96
CA GLU A 393 1.47 35.10 -1.33
C GLU A 393 1.51 36.27 -0.32
N ILE A 394 1.24 37.48 -0.81
CA ILE A 394 1.08 38.65 0.06
C ILE A 394 -0.38 38.71 0.52
N CYS A 395 -0.64 38.20 1.72
CA CYS A 395 -1.94 38.29 2.36
C CYS A 395 -2.16 39.70 2.91
N GLN A 396 -3.18 40.40 2.40
CA GLN A 396 -3.51 41.76 2.84
C GLN A 396 -4.05 41.77 4.26
N LYS A 397 -3.82 42.86 4.99
CA LYS A 397 -4.21 42.97 6.40
C LYS A 397 -5.71 42.76 6.62
N ASP A 398 -6.54 43.40 5.79
CA ASP A 398 -8.00 43.25 5.88
C ASP A 398 -8.41 41.79 5.70
N THR A 399 -7.86 41.11 4.69
CA THR A 399 -8.11 39.68 4.45
C THR A 399 -7.73 38.82 5.66
N LEU A 400 -6.57 39.07 6.26
CA LEU A 400 -6.12 38.34 7.45
C LEU A 400 -7.03 38.61 8.66
N ILE A 401 -7.49 39.85 8.84
CA ILE A 401 -8.44 40.21 9.90
C ILE A 401 -9.75 39.43 9.72
N TYR A 402 -10.32 39.41 8.51
CA TYR A 402 -11.54 38.66 8.22
C TYR A 402 -11.37 37.16 8.42
N ALA A 403 -10.23 36.58 8.02
CA ALA A 403 -9.96 35.16 8.18
C ALA A 403 -9.84 34.73 9.65
N VAL A 404 -9.21 35.56 10.49
CA VAL A 404 -8.99 35.24 11.91
C VAL A 404 -10.26 35.49 12.75
N TRP A 405 -11.05 36.51 12.41
CA TRP A 405 -12.24 36.94 13.16
C TRP A 405 -13.51 37.01 12.27
N PRO A 406 -14.00 35.88 11.74
CA PRO A 406 -15.11 35.87 10.77
C PRO A 406 -16.48 36.23 11.36
N ASN A 407 -16.68 36.05 12.66
CA ASN A 407 -17.97 36.22 13.35
C ASN A 407 -18.04 37.49 14.20
N ASP A 408 -16.97 38.30 14.24
CA ASP A 408 -17.04 39.59 14.90
C ASP A 408 -17.72 40.57 13.94
N TYR A 409 -18.92 41.02 14.30
CA TYR A 409 -19.62 42.18 13.72
C TYR A 409 -18.75 43.48 13.73
N GLN A 410 -17.54 43.40 14.27
CA GLN A 410 -16.50 44.44 14.37
C GLN A 410 -15.25 44.16 13.50
N ALA A 411 -15.28 43.31 12.46
CA ALA A 411 -14.17 43.27 11.50
C ALA A 411 -13.87 44.66 10.90
N ALA A 412 -14.88 45.54 10.83
CA ALA A 412 -14.77 46.96 10.49
C ALA A 412 -14.11 47.87 11.56
N GLY A 413 -13.70 47.32 12.71
CA GLY A 413 -13.10 48.05 13.84
C GLY A 413 -11.90 47.35 14.50
N ILE A 414 -11.45 46.20 13.95
CA ILE A 414 -10.21 45.57 14.37
C ILE A 414 -9.06 46.34 13.72
N SER A 415 -8.24 46.97 14.55
CA SER A 415 -7.15 47.80 14.05
C SER A 415 -5.96 46.97 13.56
N ASP A 416 -5.20 47.56 12.64
CA ASP A 416 -3.93 47.02 12.16
C ASP A 416 -2.97 46.66 13.30
N GLU A 417 -3.01 47.39 14.42
CA GLU A 417 -2.19 47.12 15.61
C GLU A 417 -2.56 45.79 16.26
N ARG A 418 -3.85 45.41 16.28
CA ARG A 418 -4.29 44.14 16.87
C ARG A 418 -3.83 42.96 16.04
N LEU A 419 -3.89 43.05 14.71
CA LEU A 419 -3.31 42.06 13.81
C LEU A 419 -1.78 41.99 13.99
N ALA A 420 -1.09 43.13 14.07
CA ALA A 420 0.35 43.16 14.30
C ALA A 420 0.76 42.49 15.61
N GLN A 421 -0.01 42.70 16.68
CA GLN A 421 0.22 42.06 17.98
C GLN A 421 -0.03 40.55 17.94
N LEU A 422 -1.01 40.08 17.16
CA LEU A 422 -1.25 38.66 16.92
C LEU A 422 -0.10 38.01 16.14
N VAL A 423 0.34 38.64 15.05
CA VAL A 423 1.51 38.18 14.26
C VAL A 423 2.76 38.12 15.13
N LYS A 424 2.97 39.13 15.99
CA LYS A 424 4.10 39.13 16.93
C LYS A 424 4.08 37.91 17.85
N ARG A 425 2.93 37.62 18.49
CA ARG A 425 2.80 36.45 19.38
C ARG A 425 2.97 35.13 18.64
N LEU A 426 2.45 35.04 17.41
CA LEU A 426 2.63 33.86 16.58
C LEU A 426 4.12 33.67 16.25
N ARG A 427 4.82 34.74 15.85
CA ARG A 427 6.28 34.71 15.62
C ARG A 427 7.06 34.30 16.86
N ASP A 428 6.69 34.78 18.05
CA ASP A 428 7.32 34.40 19.31
C ASP A 428 7.26 32.88 19.58
N LYS A 429 6.29 32.18 18.97
CA LYS A 429 6.12 30.73 19.09
C LYS A 429 6.80 29.93 17.97
N ILE A 430 6.70 30.41 16.73
CA ILE A 430 7.07 29.60 15.55
C ILE A 430 8.41 29.99 14.93
N GLU A 431 8.95 31.17 15.22
CA GLU A 431 10.22 31.64 14.66
C GLU A 431 11.39 31.18 15.53
N PRO A 432 12.55 30.81 14.94
CA PRO A 432 13.78 30.61 15.71
C PRO A 432 14.22 31.90 16.41
N THR A 433 14.08 33.04 15.72
CA THR A 433 14.42 34.38 16.23
C THR A 433 13.27 35.34 15.90
N PRO A 434 12.36 35.65 16.84
CA PRO A 434 11.14 36.43 16.54
C PRO A 434 11.40 37.85 16.01
N THR A 435 12.55 38.44 16.34
CA THR A 435 12.98 39.77 15.88
C THR A 435 13.56 39.77 14.47
N ASP A 436 13.92 38.59 13.95
CA ASP A 436 14.43 38.36 12.59
C ASP A 436 13.64 37.22 11.94
N PRO A 437 12.36 37.46 11.59
CA PRO A 437 11.43 36.40 11.25
C PRO A 437 11.76 35.79 9.89
N LEU A 438 11.97 34.47 9.89
CA LEU A 438 12.25 33.68 8.71
C LEU A 438 10.95 33.32 7.97
N TYR A 439 9.92 32.94 8.73
CA TYR A 439 8.67 32.42 8.16
C TYR A 439 7.69 33.52 7.82
N ILE A 440 7.20 34.25 8.82
CA ILE A 440 6.20 35.29 8.58
C ILE A 440 6.93 36.59 8.31
N GLN A 441 6.99 37.03 7.06
CA GLN A 441 7.60 38.29 6.66
C GLN A 441 6.58 39.42 6.59
N THR A 442 6.98 40.61 7.07
CA THR A 442 6.15 41.83 6.93
C THR A 442 6.43 42.50 5.59
N VAL A 443 5.41 42.64 4.76
CA VAL A 443 5.48 43.44 3.52
C VAL A 443 4.89 44.82 3.82
N ARG A 444 5.78 45.80 4.00
CA ARG A 444 5.41 47.17 4.41
C ARG A 444 4.31 47.74 3.50
N GLY A 445 3.26 48.27 4.13
CA GLY A 445 2.12 48.88 3.45
C GLY A 445 1.14 47.92 2.78
N ARG A 446 1.37 46.59 2.81
CA ARG A 446 0.51 45.60 2.16
C ARG A 446 -0.05 44.55 3.13
N GLY A 447 0.80 43.96 3.95
CA GLY A 447 0.39 42.89 4.86
C GLY A 447 1.52 41.95 5.24
N TYR A 448 1.23 40.65 5.27
CA TYR A 448 2.16 39.61 5.67
C TYR A 448 2.25 38.51 4.61
N ARG A 449 3.39 37.85 4.56
CA ARG A 449 3.65 36.70 3.69
C ARG A 449 4.30 35.61 4.51
N LEU A 450 3.84 34.37 4.36
CA LEU A 450 4.54 33.22 4.89
C LEU A 450 5.52 32.69 3.83
N VAL A 451 6.77 32.52 4.24
CA VAL A 451 7.87 32.01 3.43
C VAL A 451 8.35 30.72 4.08
N GLN A 452 8.58 29.71 3.26
CA GLN A 452 9.04 28.41 3.69
C GLN A 452 10.51 28.23 3.27
N PRO A 453 11.45 27.98 4.20
CA PRO A 453 12.84 27.72 3.86
C PRO A 453 12.92 26.41 3.06
N GLY A 454 13.20 26.49 1.77
CA GLY A 454 13.24 25.35 0.84
C GLY A 454 12.49 25.57 -0.48
N GLU A 455 11.58 26.53 -0.54
CA GLU A 455 10.92 26.96 -1.79
C GLU A 455 11.70 28.14 -2.42
N ALA A 456 12.78 27.83 -3.15
CA ALA A 456 13.50 28.79 -3.98
C ALA A 456 13.79 28.21 -5.38
#